data_AF-A0A7S1NPK3-F1
#
_entry.id   AF-A0A7S1NPK3-F1
#
_cell.length_a   1.000
_cell.length_b   1.000
_cell.length_c   1.000
_cell.angle_alpha   90.00
_cell.angle_beta   90.00
_cell.angle_gamma   90.00
#
_symmetry.space_group_name_H-M   'P 1'
#
loop_
_entity.id
_entity.type
_entity.pdbx_description
1 polymer ?
#
loop_
_entity_poly.entity_id
_entity_poly.type
_entity_poly.pdbx_seq_one_letter_code
_entity_poly.pdbx_strand_id
1 'polypeptide(L)'
;QSWLRDGHEEGIVCAPIDYPEHMKAVHDRCTNHHKIVLALVNETDQDMHLVADTFDVGRWEFTPPAIIPAGQVGVMGVQNRHNEPRGVKGLVLYEAENLVVVCIF
;
A
#
# COMPACT_ATOMS: atom_id res chain seq x y z
N GLN A 1 13.88 -10.87 -9.15
CA GLN A 1 13.06 -9.94 -8.36
C GLN A 1 11.62 -10.35 -8.54
N SER A 2 11.12 -11.19 -7.65
CA SER A 2 9.84 -11.87 -7.78
C SER A 2 8.83 -11.17 -6.87
N TRP A 3 7.94 -10.39 -7.47
CA TRP A 3 6.76 -9.84 -6.81
C TRP A 3 5.64 -10.86 -6.96
N LEU A 4 4.94 -11.18 -5.88
CA LEU A 4 3.73 -12.01 -5.99
C LEU A 4 2.60 -11.10 -6.46
N ARG A 5 2.42 -10.98 -7.78
CA ARG A 5 1.24 -10.33 -8.36
C ARG A 5 0.16 -11.39 -8.45
N ASP A 6 -0.69 -11.45 -7.44
CA ASP A 6 -1.90 -12.24 -7.54
C ASP A 6 -3.03 -11.36 -8.08
N GLY A 7 -3.43 -11.63 -9.30
CA GLY A 7 -4.56 -10.98 -9.97
C GLY A 7 -5.81 -11.81 -9.76
N HIS A 8 -6.30 -11.88 -8.53
CA HIS A 8 -7.59 -12.50 -8.26
C HIS A 8 -8.73 -11.55 -8.64
N GLU A 9 -9.91 -12.11 -8.88
CA GLU A 9 -11.19 -11.36 -8.99
C GLU A 9 -11.49 -10.49 -7.73
N GLU A 10 -10.64 -10.58 -6.70
CA GLU A 10 -10.77 -9.91 -5.41
C GLU A 10 -9.77 -8.76 -5.17
N GLY A 11 -8.96 -8.36 -6.16
CA GLY A 11 -8.08 -7.18 -6.08
C GLY A 11 -6.61 -7.46 -6.35
N ILE A 12 -5.77 -6.42 -6.22
CA ILE A 12 -4.31 -6.52 -6.49
C ILE A 12 -3.54 -6.49 -5.16
N VAL A 13 -2.73 -7.51 -4.92
CA VAL A 13 -1.74 -7.50 -3.83
C VAL A 13 -0.36 -7.29 -4.45
N CYS A 14 0.35 -6.25 -3.99
CA CYS A 14 1.73 -5.99 -4.35
C CYS A 14 2.60 -6.15 -3.10
N ALA A 15 3.17 -7.34 -2.93
CA ALA A 15 3.97 -7.72 -1.76
C ALA A 15 5.42 -8.06 -2.13
N PRO A 16 6.41 -7.61 -1.34
CA PRO A 16 7.72 -8.25 -1.29
C PRO A 16 7.59 -9.68 -0.77
N ILE A 17 8.36 -10.62 -1.35
CA ILE A 17 8.34 -12.05 -0.95
C ILE A 17 8.67 -12.27 0.51
N ASP A 18 9.47 -11.40 1.12
CA ASP A 18 9.96 -11.58 2.49
C ASP A 18 8.90 -11.22 3.55
N TYR A 19 7.74 -10.66 3.16
CA TYR A 19 6.68 -10.24 4.07
C TYR A 19 5.29 -10.83 3.73
N PRO A 20 5.15 -12.14 3.48
CA PRO A 20 3.90 -12.72 2.99
C PRO A 20 2.79 -12.73 4.05
N GLU A 21 3.13 -12.99 5.32
CA GLU A 21 2.15 -13.08 6.42
C GLU A 21 1.53 -11.72 6.78
N HIS A 22 2.34 -10.65 6.84
CA HIS A 22 1.83 -9.29 7.08
C HIS A 22 0.90 -8.82 5.95
N MET A 23 1.25 -9.16 4.71
CA MET A 23 0.43 -8.82 3.53
C MET A 23 -0.86 -9.63 3.48
N LYS A 24 -0.82 -10.89 3.89
CA LYS A 24 -2.01 -11.73 4.05
C LYS A 24 -2.96 -11.18 5.12
N ALA A 25 -2.45 -10.80 6.29
CA ALA A 25 -3.27 -10.22 7.35
C ALA A 25 -4.01 -8.95 6.92
N VAL A 26 -3.37 -8.14 6.06
CA VAL A 26 -3.99 -6.94 5.48
C VAL A 26 -4.98 -7.32 4.37
N HIS A 27 -4.65 -8.28 3.52
CA HIS A 27 -5.54 -8.78 2.48
C HIS A 27 -6.84 -9.37 3.04
N ASP A 28 -6.76 -10.19 4.10
CA ASP A 28 -7.89 -10.88 4.73
C ASP A 28 -8.84 -9.89 5.43
N ARG A 29 -8.32 -8.75 5.89
CA ARG A 29 -9.12 -7.67 6.51
C ARG A 29 -9.78 -6.75 5.49
N CYS A 30 -9.25 -6.66 4.28
CA CYS A 30 -9.89 -5.95 3.18
C CYS A 30 -10.97 -6.84 2.57
N THR A 31 -12.23 -6.67 2.98
CA THR A 31 -13.35 -7.55 2.60
C THR A 31 -13.96 -7.22 1.24
N ASN A 32 -13.55 -6.14 0.58
CA ASN A 32 -14.03 -5.75 -0.75
C ASN A 32 -13.16 -6.30 -1.89
N HIS A 33 -13.80 -6.69 -2.99
CA HIS A 33 -13.16 -7.18 -4.21
C HIS A 33 -12.37 -6.10 -4.98
N HIS A 34 -12.61 -4.82 -4.69
CA HIS A 34 -11.85 -3.70 -5.25
C HIS A 34 -10.91 -3.15 -4.18
N LYS A 35 -9.76 -3.80 -4.02
CA LYS A 35 -8.73 -3.45 -3.04
C LYS A 35 -7.34 -3.46 -3.64
N ILE A 36 -6.47 -2.64 -3.07
CA ILE A 36 -5.03 -2.68 -3.29
C ILE A 36 -4.33 -2.73 -1.94
N VAL A 37 -3.43 -3.70 -1.79
CA VAL A 37 -2.51 -3.75 -0.65
C VAL A 37 -1.11 -3.49 -1.16
N LEU A 38 -0.46 -2.48 -0.58
CA LEU A 38 0.88 -2.03 -0.94
C LEU A 38 1.83 -2.25 0.24
N ALA A 39 2.99 -2.81 -0.06
CA ALA A 39 4.14 -2.78 0.84
C ALA A 39 5.27 -1.98 0.19
N LEU A 40 5.72 -0.94 0.90
CA LEU A 40 6.84 -0.09 0.53
C LEU A 40 8.04 -0.43 1.41
N VAL A 41 9.08 -1.02 0.80
CA VAL A 41 10.33 -1.35 1.48
C VAL A 41 11.22 -0.11 1.48
N ASN A 42 11.62 0.35 2.66
CA ASN A 42 12.59 1.42 2.81
C ASN A 42 14.01 0.85 2.79
N GLU A 43 14.60 0.74 1.60
CA GLU A 43 16.01 0.34 1.44
C GLU A 43 16.98 1.52 1.57
N THR A 44 16.48 2.71 1.95
CA THR A 44 17.35 3.85 2.25
C THR A 44 17.97 3.70 3.64
N ASP A 45 19.02 4.48 3.90
CA ASP A 45 19.66 4.63 5.20
C ASP A 45 18.97 5.67 6.10
N GLN A 46 17.78 6.14 5.69
CA GLN A 46 17.04 7.21 6.34
C GLN A 46 15.59 6.81 6.59
N ASP A 47 14.94 7.48 7.53
CA ASP A 47 13.51 7.34 7.74
C ASP A 47 12.75 8.06 6.62
N MET A 48 11.73 7.40 6.07
CA MET A 48 10.79 8.02 5.13
C MET A 48 9.58 8.57 5.88
N HIS A 49 9.23 9.83 5.67
CA HIS A 49 8.11 10.50 6.30
C HIS A 49 6.94 10.66 5.32
N LEU A 50 5.73 10.36 5.77
CA LEU A 50 4.52 10.58 4.99
C LEU A 50 4.29 12.09 4.83
N VAL A 51 4.27 12.56 3.59
CA VAL A 51 4.02 13.97 3.25
C VAL A 51 2.56 14.19 2.92
N ALA A 52 1.99 13.30 2.10
CA ALA A 52 0.62 13.41 1.66
C ALA A 52 0.05 12.05 1.29
N ASP A 53 -1.23 11.87 1.58
CA ASP A 53 -2.05 10.80 1.07
C ASP A 53 -3.38 11.38 0.56
N THR A 54 -3.81 10.93 -0.61
CA THR A 54 -5.09 11.34 -1.17
C THR A 54 -5.67 10.24 -2.04
N PHE A 55 -6.99 10.21 -2.14
CA PHE A 55 -7.71 9.27 -2.98
C PHE A 55 -8.80 10.00 -3.75
N ASP A 56 -8.90 9.67 -5.03
CA ASP A 56 -10.00 10.07 -5.91
C ASP A 56 -11.18 9.10 -5.72
N VAL A 57 -10.87 7.80 -5.56
CA VAL A 57 -11.86 6.75 -5.32
C VAL A 57 -11.33 5.75 -4.28
N GLY A 58 -12.14 5.50 -3.25
CA GLY A 58 -11.87 4.52 -2.20
C GLY A 58 -11.68 5.13 -0.81
N ARG A 59 -11.12 4.34 0.10
CA ARG A 59 -10.70 4.75 1.45
C ARG A 59 -9.60 3.84 1.96
N TRP A 60 -8.80 4.34 2.91
CA TRP A 60 -7.87 3.51 3.65
C TRP A 60 -8.63 2.52 4.54
N GLU A 61 -8.26 1.25 4.43
CA GLU A 61 -8.52 0.24 5.46
C GLU A 61 -7.34 0.18 6.43
N PHE A 62 -6.13 0.34 5.90
CA PHE A 62 -4.90 0.51 6.66
C PHE A 62 -4.24 1.79 6.20
N THR A 63 -4.28 2.79 7.09
CA THR A 63 -3.67 4.09 6.84
C THR A 63 -2.18 3.94 6.62
N PRO A 64 -1.60 4.64 5.64
CA PRO A 64 -0.16 4.68 5.46
C PRO A 64 0.53 5.07 6.77
N PRO A 65 1.61 4.38 7.19
CA PRO A 65 2.33 4.75 8.39
C PRO A 65 2.95 6.15 8.22
N ALA A 66 2.90 6.97 9.28
CA ALA A 66 3.46 8.31 9.22
C ALA A 66 4.99 8.33 9.00
N ILE A 67 5.67 7.25 9.41
CA ILE A 67 7.10 7.05 9.26
C ILE A 67 7.36 5.59 8.86
N ILE A 68 8.22 5.37 7.87
CA ILE A 68 8.77 4.06 7.55
C ILE A 68 10.27 4.11 7.88
N PRO A 69 10.71 3.48 8.98
CA PRO A 69 12.12 3.55 9.36
C PRO A 69 13.07 2.94 8.32
N ALA A 70 14.33 3.35 8.34
CA ALA A 70 15.37 2.76 7.50
C ALA A 70 15.42 1.23 7.65
N GLY A 71 15.45 0.52 6.51
CA GLY A 71 15.45 -0.95 6.46
C GLY A 71 14.14 -1.64 6.85
N GLN A 72 13.05 -0.89 7.05
CA GLN A 72 11.73 -1.44 7.41
C GLN A 72 10.73 -1.36 6.25
N VAL A 73 9.56 -1.97 6.44
CA VAL A 73 8.48 -1.99 5.45
C VAL A 73 7.27 -1.24 5.99
N GLY A 74 6.77 -0.28 5.20
CA GLY A 74 5.47 0.32 5.41
C GLY A 74 4.39 -0.46 4.66
N VAL A 75 3.36 -0.90 5.35
CA VAL A 75 2.22 -1.61 4.74
C VAL A 75 0.99 -0.72 4.79
N MET A 76 0.27 -0.63 3.68
CA MET A 76 -0.95 0.14 3.55
C MET A 76 -1.97 -0.60 2.68
N GLY A 77 -3.25 -0.32 2.92
CA GLY A 77 -4.35 -1.04 2.30
C GLY A 77 -5.48 -0.08 1.98
N VAL A 78 -5.82 0.02 0.70
CA VAL A 78 -6.94 0.82 0.21
C VAL A 78 -8.01 -0.12 -0.31
N GLN A 79 -9.26 0.21 -0.04
CA GLN A 79 -10.40 -0.51 -0.59
C GLN A 79 -11.50 0.46 -1.01
N ASN A 80 -12.32 0.04 -1.97
CA ASN A 80 -13.51 0.80 -2.32
C ASN A 80 -14.54 0.74 -1.18
N ARG A 81 -15.48 1.68 -1.18
CA ARG A 81 -16.70 1.60 -0.35
C ARG A 81 -17.55 0.44 -0.85
N HIS A 82 -18.21 -0.27 0.07
CA HIS A 82 -19.08 -1.40 -0.28
C HIS A 82 -20.11 -0.98 -1.34
N ASN A 83 -20.28 -1.83 -2.35
CA ASN A 83 -21.24 -1.70 -3.45
C ASN A 83 -20.99 -0.58 -4.46
N GLU A 84 -19.79 0.00 -4.51
CA GLU A 84 -19.41 0.90 -5.60
C GLU A 84 -18.79 0.12 -6.77
N PRO A 85 -19.24 0.33 -8.03
CA PRO A 85 -18.75 -0.40 -9.21
C PRO A 85 -17.38 0.09 -9.70
N ARG A 86 -16.66 0.85 -8.87
CA ARG A 86 -15.40 1.50 -9.23
C ARG A 86 -14.22 0.72 -8.63
N GLY A 87 -13.05 0.86 -9.23
CA GLY A 87 -11.80 0.42 -8.62
C GLY A 87 -11.43 1.32 -7.43
N VAL A 88 -10.17 1.24 -7.00
CA VAL A 88 -9.56 2.25 -6.12
C VAL A 88 -8.64 3.12 -6.95
N LYS A 89 -8.52 4.40 -6.58
CA LYS A 89 -7.58 5.32 -7.23
C LYS A 89 -7.04 6.32 -6.21
N GLY A 90 -5.73 6.40 -6.10
CA GLY A 90 -5.10 7.28 -5.12
C GLY A 90 -3.61 7.50 -5.31
N LEU A 91 -3.07 8.24 -4.36
CA LEU A 91 -1.69 8.67 -4.28
C LEU A 91 -1.24 8.57 -2.83
N VAL A 92 -0.02 8.05 -2.63
CA VAL A 92 0.74 8.25 -1.40
C VAL A 92 2.10 8.86 -1.73
N LEU A 93 2.55 9.78 -0.89
CA LEU A 93 3.81 10.50 -1.04
C LEU A 93 4.64 10.37 0.24
N TYR A 94 5.83 9.80 0.11
CA TYR A 94 6.85 9.79 1.16
C TYR A 94 8.06 10.60 0.75
N GLU A 95 8.73 11.18 1.73
CA GLU A 95 9.98 11.91 1.57
C GLU A 95 11.05 11.37 2.52
N ALA A 96 12.25 11.21 2.00
CA ALA A 96 13.52 11.14 2.73
C ALA A 96 14.42 12.30 2.25
N GLU A 97 15.52 12.58 2.93
CA GLU A 97 16.30 13.84 2.78
C GLU A 97 16.65 14.21 1.32
N ASN A 98 16.81 13.21 0.45
CA ASN A 98 17.13 13.41 -0.97
C ASN A 98 16.24 12.57 -1.92
N LEU A 99 15.10 12.05 -1.46
CA LEU A 99 14.26 11.15 -2.23
C LEU A 99 12.78 11.44 -1.96
N VAL A 100 12.00 11.52 -3.03
CA VAL A 100 10.54 11.55 -2.96
C VAL A 100 9.98 10.29 -3.63
N VAL A 101 9.20 9.52 -2.89
CA VAL A 101 8.54 8.30 -3.36
C VAL A 101 7.06 8.58 -3.58
N VAL A 102 6.63 8.40 -4.84
CA VAL A 102 5.24 8.59 -5.28
C VAL A 102 4.67 7.22 -5.62
N CYS A 103 3.65 6.77 -4.89
CA CYS A 103 2.88 5.57 -5.24
C CYS A 103 1.52 5.98 -5.81
N ILE A 104 1.29 5.72 -7.10
CA ILE A 104 0.01 5.95 -7.79
C ILE A 104 -0.62 4.59 -8.09
N PHE A 105 -1.90 4.45 -7.79
CA PHE A 105 -2.66 3.21 -7.98
C PHE A 105 -4.11 3.52 -8.33
#